data_AF-A0A1X0VGF6-F1
#
_entry.id   AF-A0A1X0VGF6-F1
#
_cell.length_a   1.000
_cell.length_b   1.000
_cell.length_c   1.000
_cell.angle_alpha   90.00
_cell.angle_beta   90.00
_cell.angle_gamma   90.00
#
_symmetry.space_group_name_H-M   'P 1'
#
loop_
_entity.id
_entity.type
_entity.pdbx_description
1 polymer ?
#
loop_
_entity_poly.entity_id
_entity_poly.type
_entity_poly.pdbx_seq_one_letter_code
_entity_poly.pdbx_strand_id
1 'polypeptide(L)'
;MIKLGIIGTNWISKMFVEAAIQTGSYTLTTVYSRTEEKGNTFLADLDTDTDNVTVVTTLSDLYTDIDVVYIASPNALHFEQAKVAIASDVHVIVEKPSFSNPTEFAIIEELLTRHENVRVFEAARHVHQSNFKLMQQAVIELPQVQGATFVYQKYSSRYDAYLEGKEPNVLTREFSGGALYDLGVYPIYAAIALFGAPRAVQYLPTLLNNGADGRGTANLFYDQFNVTVIFGKNANSYLSSEIYGLKETIATNNIAELNTITYHDGEGNADNIGVAGTSNPMVAEASDFARVITDPLNEHVRYQQWWQLAKQVNQTLFDLRQSAGIVFPADIKD
;
A
#
# COMPACT_ATOMS: atom_id res chain seq x y z
N MET A 1 5.15 -20.43 14.57
CA MET A 1 5.07 -19.75 13.26
C MET A 1 3.64 -19.37 13.02
N ILE A 2 3.42 -18.19 12.43
CA ILE A 2 2.11 -17.65 12.09
C ILE A 2 1.58 -18.40 10.86
N LYS A 3 0.39 -19.00 10.96
CA LYS A 3 -0.29 -19.67 9.85
C LYS A 3 -0.90 -18.64 8.91
N LEU A 4 -0.38 -18.58 7.68
CA LEU A 4 -0.74 -17.60 6.67
C LEU A 4 -1.75 -18.20 5.68
N GLY A 5 -2.90 -17.55 5.55
CA GLY A 5 -3.86 -17.74 4.47
C GLY A 5 -3.71 -16.65 3.39
N ILE A 6 -4.03 -16.97 2.12
CA ILE A 6 -3.95 -16.01 1.01
C ILE A 6 -5.29 -15.87 0.29
N ILE A 7 -5.70 -14.64 -0.01
CA ILE A 7 -6.74 -14.31 -0.98
C ILE A 7 -6.11 -13.55 -2.14
N GLY A 8 -6.16 -14.15 -3.33
CA GLY A 8 -5.55 -13.59 -4.54
C GLY A 8 -4.39 -14.45 -5.03
N THR A 9 -4.48 -14.92 -6.27
CA THR A 9 -3.46 -15.78 -6.89
C THR A 9 -2.74 -15.00 -7.98
N ASN A 10 -1.99 -13.97 -7.58
CA ASN A 10 -1.31 -13.03 -8.47
C ASN A 10 0.16 -12.84 -8.06
N TRP A 11 0.91 -12.10 -8.88
CA TRP A 11 2.34 -11.86 -8.65
C TRP A 11 2.65 -11.17 -7.32
N ILE A 12 1.77 -10.28 -6.84
CA ILE A 12 1.98 -9.57 -5.58
C ILE A 12 1.79 -10.52 -4.38
N SER A 13 0.85 -11.45 -4.46
CA SER A 13 0.65 -12.50 -3.46
C SER A 13 1.83 -13.47 -3.41
N LYS A 14 2.40 -13.82 -4.57
CA LYS A 14 3.65 -14.60 -4.63
C LYS A 14 4.79 -13.88 -3.93
N MET A 15 5.00 -12.60 -4.25
CA MET A 15 6.03 -11.79 -3.60
C MET A 15 5.84 -11.70 -2.09
N PHE A 16 4.61 -11.50 -1.61
CA PHE A 16 4.35 -11.46 -0.17
C PHE A 16 4.61 -12.80 0.51
N VAL A 17 4.13 -13.91 -0.06
CA VAL A 17 4.37 -15.27 0.47
C VAL A 17 5.86 -15.55 0.59
N GLU A 18 6.63 -15.30 -0.46
CA GLU A 18 8.08 -15.50 -0.47
C GLU A 18 8.78 -14.62 0.58
N ALA A 19 8.38 -13.35 0.71
CA ALA A 19 8.90 -12.46 1.75
C ALA A 19 8.56 -12.96 3.16
N ALA A 20 7.31 -13.36 3.39
CA ALA A 20 6.81 -13.85 4.66
C ALA A 20 7.58 -15.11 5.10
N ILE A 21 7.79 -16.06 4.20
CA ILE A 21 8.56 -17.27 4.49
C ILE A 21 10.04 -16.94 4.72
N GLN A 22 10.62 -16.01 3.95
CA GLN A 22 11.99 -15.54 4.16
C GLN A 22 12.23 -14.97 5.56
N THR A 23 11.21 -14.41 6.23
CA THR A 23 11.34 -13.92 7.62
C THR A 23 11.49 -15.05 8.65
N GLY A 24 11.16 -16.30 8.30
CA GLY A 24 11.08 -17.43 9.23
C GLY A 24 9.93 -17.33 10.26
N SER A 25 9.05 -16.32 10.14
CA SER A 25 7.96 -16.10 11.09
C SER A 25 6.63 -16.71 10.64
N TYR A 26 6.47 -16.98 9.35
CA TYR A 26 5.22 -17.46 8.74
C TYR A 26 5.37 -18.84 8.13
N THR A 27 4.23 -19.54 8.03
CA THR A 27 4.07 -20.73 7.20
C THR A 27 2.80 -20.58 6.38
N LEU A 28 2.90 -20.72 5.06
CA LEU A 28 1.72 -20.75 4.19
C LEU A 28 0.95 -22.04 4.48
N THR A 29 -0.34 -21.95 4.77
CA THR A 29 -1.19 -23.12 5.07
C THR A 29 -2.37 -23.25 4.13
N THR A 30 -2.93 -22.13 3.67
CA THR A 30 -4.16 -22.17 2.86
C THR A 30 -4.18 -21.07 1.80
N VAL A 31 -4.57 -21.44 0.57
CA VAL A 31 -4.76 -20.50 -0.53
C VAL A 31 -6.22 -20.56 -0.98
N TYR A 32 -6.92 -19.43 -0.89
CA TYR A 32 -8.21 -19.27 -1.53
C TYR A 32 -8.04 -18.87 -2.99
N SER A 33 -8.73 -19.60 -3.87
CA SER A 33 -8.84 -19.27 -5.29
C SER A 33 -10.25 -19.59 -5.79
N ARG A 34 -10.72 -18.81 -6.78
CA ARG A 34 -12.03 -19.06 -7.42
C ARG A 34 -12.11 -20.44 -8.10
N THR A 35 -10.96 -21.00 -8.47
CA THR A 35 -10.85 -22.35 -9.01
C THR A 35 -9.63 -23.04 -8.43
N GLU A 36 -9.77 -24.34 -8.15
CA GLU A 36 -8.69 -25.17 -7.62
C GLU A 36 -7.45 -25.15 -8.53
N GLU A 37 -7.65 -25.26 -9.85
CA GLU A 37 -6.61 -25.18 -10.87
C GLU A 37 -5.73 -23.92 -10.76
N LYS A 38 -6.35 -22.75 -10.53
CA LYS A 38 -5.60 -21.49 -10.37
C LYS A 38 -4.84 -21.45 -9.06
N GLY A 39 -5.40 -22.03 -8.00
CA GLY A 39 -4.71 -22.16 -6.71
C GLY A 39 -3.48 -23.07 -6.84
N ASN A 40 -3.63 -24.24 -7.44
CA ASN A 40 -2.53 -25.18 -7.66
C ASN A 40 -1.45 -24.60 -8.57
N THR A 41 -1.84 -23.86 -9.62
CA THR A 41 -0.90 -23.14 -10.49
C THR A 41 -0.11 -22.09 -9.72
N PHE A 42 -0.77 -21.36 -8.81
CA PHE A 42 -0.11 -20.38 -7.95
C PHE A 42 0.89 -21.04 -7.01
N LEU A 43 0.52 -22.15 -6.35
CA LEU A 43 1.43 -22.90 -5.48
C LEU A 43 2.66 -23.40 -6.24
N ALA A 44 2.48 -23.93 -7.45
CA ALA A 44 3.58 -24.41 -8.29
C ALA A 44 4.54 -23.29 -8.76
N ASP A 45 4.12 -22.03 -8.73
CA ASP A 45 4.96 -20.88 -9.10
C ASP A 45 5.74 -20.31 -7.89
N LEU A 46 5.45 -20.73 -6.66
CA LEU A 46 6.15 -20.23 -5.47
C LEU A 46 7.55 -20.84 -5.35
N ASP A 47 8.55 -20.04 -4.99
CA ASP A 47 9.89 -20.52 -4.66
C ASP A 47 9.99 -21.00 -3.20
N THR A 48 9.11 -21.92 -2.81
CA THR A 48 9.01 -22.43 -1.43
C THR A 48 8.34 -23.81 -1.34
N ASP A 49 8.46 -24.47 -0.20
CA ASP A 49 7.78 -25.75 0.07
C ASP A 49 6.27 -25.51 0.23
N THR A 50 5.48 -26.21 -0.59
CA THR A 50 4.02 -26.09 -0.63
C THR A 50 3.31 -27.43 -0.42
N ASP A 51 4.02 -28.50 -0.02
CA ASP A 51 3.48 -29.87 0.06
C ASP A 51 2.28 -30.01 1.00
N ASN A 52 2.18 -29.15 2.03
CA ASN A 52 1.10 -29.16 3.02
C ASN A 52 0.11 -27.99 2.87
N VAL A 53 0.15 -27.26 1.75
CA VAL A 53 -0.73 -26.12 1.53
C VAL A 53 -2.05 -26.57 0.90
N THR A 54 -3.16 -26.22 1.52
CA THR A 54 -4.49 -26.57 1.02
C THR A 54 -5.04 -25.47 0.12
N VAL A 55 -5.56 -25.83 -1.05
CA VAL A 55 -6.33 -24.91 -1.90
C VAL A 55 -7.81 -25.04 -1.58
N VAL A 56 -8.45 -23.91 -1.27
CA VAL A 56 -9.89 -23.82 -1.00
C VAL A 56 -10.59 -22.94 -2.04
N THR A 57 -11.85 -23.23 -2.31
CA THR A 57 -12.66 -22.50 -3.30
C THR A 57 -13.81 -21.70 -2.70
N THR A 58 -14.02 -21.83 -1.38
CA THR A 58 -14.94 -20.99 -0.62
C THR A 58 -14.15 -20.14 0.38
N LEU A 59 -14.62 -18.92 0.64
CA LEU A 59 -13.96 -18.02 1.59
C LEU A 59 -14.08 -18.52 3.03
N SER A 60 -15.19 -19.17 3.41
CA SER A 60 -15.36 -19.72 4.77
C SER A 60 -14.31 -20.77 5.11
N ASP A 61 -13.96 -21.63 4.15
CA ASP A 61 -12.98 -22.69 4.39
C ASP A 61 -11.58 -22.13 4.64
N LEU A 62 -11.27 -20.95 4.11
CA LEU A 62 -9.98 -20.28 4.31
C LEU A 62 -9.72 -19.94 5.78
N TYR A 63 -10.74 -19.49 6.51
CA TYR A 63 -10.58 -18.91 7.85
C TYR A 63 -10.56 -19.95 8.99
N THR A 64 -10.59 -21.26 8.67
CA THR A 64 -10.76 -22.31 9.70
C THR A 64 -9.49 -22.63 10.49
N ASP A 65 -8.29 -22.50 9.89
CA ASP A 65 -7.01 -22.86 10.52
C ASP A 65 -5.86 -21.93 10.12
N ILE A 66 -6.12 -20.62 10.12
CA ILE A 66 -5.12 -19.58 9.85
C ILE A 66 -5.10 -18.54 10.97
N ASP A 67 -3.93 -17.98 11.25
CA ASP A 67 -3.75 -16.90 12.21
C ASP A 67 -3.90 -15.53 11.53
N VAL A 68 -3.50 -15.44 10.26
CA VAL A 68 -3.54 -14.21 9.45
C VAL A 68 -3.90 -14.52 8.01
N VAL A 69 -4.68 -13.64 7.39
CA VAL A 69 -4.94 -13.65 5.95
C VAL A 69 -4.24 -12.46 5.28
N TYR A 70 -3.54 -12.71 4.17
CA TYR A 70 -3.09 -11.66 3.25
C TYR A 70 -4.09 -11.53 2.09
N ILE A 71 -4.64 -10.33 1.92
CA ILE A 71 -5.70 -10.00 0.96
C ILE A 71 -5.11 -9.14 -0.16
N ALA A 72 -5.01 -9.70 -1.36
CA ALA A 72 -4.58 -9.03 -2.58
C ALA A 72 -5.56 -9.28 -3.74
N SER A 73 -6.85 -9.23 -3.42
CA SER A 73 -7.93 -9.22 -4.41
C SER A 73 -8.04 -7.81 -5.06
N PRO A 74 -8.94 -7.59 -6.03
CA PRO A 74 -9.23 -6.24 -6.49
C PRO A 74 -9.70 -5.31 -5.35
N ASN A 75 -9.28 -4.04 -5.34
CA ASN A 75 -9.48 -3.09 -4.23
C ASN A 75 -10.91 -3.06 -3.69
N ALA A 76 -11.94 -3.04 -4.55
CA ALA A 76 -13.34 -3.03 -4.14
C ALA A 76 -13.81 -4.26 -3.34
N LEU A 77 -13.02 -5.33 -3.29
CA LEU A 77 -13.34 -6.55 -2.54
C LEU A 77 -12.62 -6.62 -1.18
N HIS A 78 -11.64 -5.74 -0.94
CA HIS A 78 -10.84 -5.75 0.29
C HIS A 78 -11.73 -5.63 1.53
N PHE A 79 -12.65 -4.68 1.54
CA PHE A 79 -13.52 -4.39 2.69
C PHE A 79 -14.33 -5.61 3.14
N GLU A 80 -15.11 -6.22 2.24
CA GLU A 80 -15.95 -7.36 2.60
C GLU A 80 -15.11 -8.59 3.01
N GLN A 81 -13.95 -8.80 2.38
CA GLN A 81 -13.07 -9.91 2.75
C GLN A 81 -12.40 -9.67 4.12
N ALA A 82 -11.98 -8.45 4.42
CA ALA A 82 -11.44 -8.08 5.72
C ALA A 82 -12.48 -8.22 6.83
N LYS A 83 -13.74 -7.81 6.59
CA LYS A 83 -14.85 -7.99 7.54
C LYS A 83 -15.04 -9.45 7.94
N VAL A 84 -15.08 -10.36 6.97
CA VAL A 84 -15.27 -11.80 7.23
C VAL A 84 -14.08 -12.37 8.00
N ALA A 85 -12.86 -11.96 7.67
CA ALA A 85 -11.66 -12.39 8.38
C ALA A 85 -11.68 -11.93 9.85
N ILE A 86 -11.97 -10.65 10.11
CA ILE A 86 -12.05 -10.10 11.47
C ILE A 86 -13.16 -10.80 12.27
N ALA A 87 -14.32 -11.01 11.66
CA ALA A 87 -15.43 -11.73 12.31
C ALA A 87 -15.11 -13.20 12.63
N SER A 88 -14.06 -13.75 12.02
CA SER A 88 -13.53 -15.09 12.28
C SER A 88 -12.33 -15.08 13.24
N ASP A 89 -12.04 -13.95 13.89
CA ASP A 89 -10.89 -13.74 14.77
C ASP A 89 -9.51 -13.93 14.09
N VAL A 90 -9.45 -13.72 12.76
CA VAL A 90 -8.22 -13.84 11.96
C VAL A 90 -7.60 -12.45 11.74
N HIS A 91 -6.28 -12.32 11.96
CA HIS A 91 -5.56 -11.09 11.62
C HIS A 91 -5.60 -10.80 10.12
N VAL A 92 -5.53 -9.54 9.72
CA VAL A 92 -5.63 -9.14 8.30
C VAL A 92 -4.41 -8.34 7.88
N ILE A 93 -3.79 -8.75 6.79
CA ILE A 93 -2.86 -7.91 6.03
C ILE A 93 -3.55 -7.64 4.70
N VAL A 94 -3.94 -6.40 4.45
CA VAL A 94 -4.68 -6.01 3.24
C VAL A 94 -3.79 -5.18 2.33
N GLU A 95 -3.73 -5.53 1.05
CA GLU A 95 -3.03 -4.72 0.06
C GLU A 95 -3.55 -3.30 0.02
N LYS A 96 -2.65 -2.36 -0.30
CA LYS A 96 -3.04 -0.96 -0.44
C LYS A 96 -3.86 -0.74 -1.74
N PRO A 97 -4.70 0.30 -1.80
CA PRO A 97 -5.28 0.96 -0.65
C PRO A 97 -6.20 -0.03 0.09
N SER A 98 -6.20 0.04 1.42
CA SER A 98 -6.92 -0.93 2.25
C SER A 98 -8.42 -0.92 1.95
N PHE A 99 -9.04 0.25 1.88
CA PHE A 99 -10.49 0.39 1.64
C PHE A 99 -10.81 1.52 0.65
N SER A 100 -12.01 1.48 0.07
CA SER A 100 -12.41 2.37 -1.01
C SER A 100 -12.72 3.79 -0.52
N ASN A 101 -13.21 3.91 0.72
CA ASN A 101 -13.65 5.17 1.32
C ASN A 101 -13.56 5.15 2.87
N PRO A 102 -13.71 6.31 3.54
CA PRO A 102 -13.63 6.42 4.99
C PRO A 102 -14.74 5.67 5.74
N THR A 103 -15.91 5.47 5.12
CA THR A 103 -17.02 4.72 5.74
C THR A 103 -16.65 3.25 5.92
N GLU A 104 -16.08 2.62 4.90
CA GLU A 104 -15.55 1.25 4.99
C GLU A 104 -14.48 1.14 6.07
N PHE A 105 -13.55 2.11 6.13
CA PHE A 105 -12.51 2.16 7.17
C PHE A 105 -13.11 2.24 8.58
N ALA A 106 -14.10 3.12 8.79
CA ALA A 106 -14.76 3.30 10.09
C ALA A 106 -15.49 2.02 10.56
N ILE A 107 -16.12 1.28 9.64
CA ILE A 107 -16.75 0.00 9.96
C ILE A 107 -15.72 -1.05 10.41
N ILE A 108 -14.53 -1.04 9.80
CA ILE A 108 -13.42 -1.92 10.23
C ILE A 108 -12.92 -1.52 11.61
N GLU A 109 -12.77 -0.23 11.90
CA GLU A 109 -12.45 0.25 13.26
C GLU A 109 -13.49 -0.22 14.28
N GLU A 110 -14.78 -0.11 13.96
CA GLU A 110 -15.85 -0.59 14.84
C GLU A 110 -15.76 -2.09 15.07
N LEU A 111 -15.52 -2.88 14.02
CA LEU A 111 -15.35 -4.33 14.14
C LEU A 111 -14.17 -4.70 15.06
N LEU A 112 -13.06 -3.97 14.96
CA LEU A 112 -11.89 -4.21 15.80
C LEU A 112 -12.14 -3.95 17.29
N THR A 113 -13.09 -3.08 17.65
CA THR A 113 -13.50 -2.89 19.06
C THR A 113 -14.22 -4.12 19.62
N ARG A 114 -14.81 -4.95 18.74
CA ARG A 114 -15.50 -6.19 19.12
C ARG A 114 -14.59 -7.41 19.05
N HIS A 115 -13.47 -7.29 18.34
CA HIS A 115 -12.46 -8.33 18.14
C HIS A 115 -11.09 -7.81 18.57
N GLU A 116 -10.93 -7.45 19.85
CA GLU A 116 -9.79 -6.69 20.39
C GLU A 116 -8.42 -7.39 20.22
N ASN A 117 -8.42 -8.70 19.99
CA ASN A 117 -7.20 -9.47 19.73
C ASN A 117 -6.77 -9.41 18.26
N VAL A 118 -7.67 -9.06 17.34
CA VAL A 118 -7.39 -8.97 15.91
C VAL A 118 -6.57 -7.72 15.60
N ARG A 119 -5.75 -7.80 14.55
CA ARG A 119 -4.90 -6.72 14.06
C ARG A 119 -5.10 -6.64 12.56
N VAL A 120 -5.23 -5.41 12.05
CA VAL A 120 -5.37 -5.14 10.61
C VAL A 120 -4.21 -4.25 10.19
N PHE A 121 -3.50 -4.67 9.15
CA PHE A 121 -2.37 -3.96 8.58
C PHE A 121 -2.69 -3.61 7.13
N GLU A 122 -2.48 -2.37 6.74
CA GLU A 122 -2.40 -2.03 5.32
C GLU A 122 -0.96 -2.27 4.85
N ALA A 123 -0.78 -3.04 3.76
CA ALA A 123 0.52 -3.41 3.20
C ALA A 123 1.18 -2.24 2.44
N ALA A 124 1.60 -1.22 3.19
CA ALA A 124 2.30 -0.05 2.68
C ALA A 124 3.81 -0.26 2.66
N ARG A 125 4.28 -1.26 1.91
CA ARG A 125 5.65 -1.81 1.97
C ARG A 125 6.78 -0.81 2.11
N HIS A 126 6.75 0.33 1.39
CA HIS A 126 7.86 1.27 1.33
C HIS A 126 8.08 1.99 2.66
N VAL A 127 7.04 2.25 3.46
CA VAL A 127 7.21 2.94 4.75
C VAL A 127 7.89 2.08 5.82
N HIS A 128 7.94 0.76 5.61
CA HIS A 128 8.61 -0.20 6.49
C HIS A 128 10.11 -0.38 6.16
N GLN A 129 10.55 0.07 4.98
CA GLN A 129 11.93 -0.14 4.53
C GLN A 129 12.92 0.74 5.29
N SER A 130 14.12 0.20 5.54
CA SER A 130 15.23 0.93 6.21
C SER A 130 15.53 2.27 5.54
N ASN A 131 15.52 2.30 4.20
CA ASN A 131 15.72 3.54 3.46
C ASN A 131 14.63 4.58 3.75
N PHE A 132 13.36 4.19 3.87
CA PHE A 132 12.34 5.17 4.31
C PHE A 132 12.62 5.71 5.70
N LYS A 133 13.11 4.88 6.63
CA LYS A 133 13.49 5.33 7.98
C LYS A 133 14.67 6.30 7.97
N LEU A 134 15.66 6.05 7.11
CA LEU A 134 16.79 6.96 6.89
C LEU A 134 16.32 8.29 6.28
N MET A 135 15.38 8.26 5.33
CA MET A 135 14.75 9.46 4.79
C MET A 135 13.99 10.24 5.86
N GLN A 136 13.19 9.55 6.70
CA GLN A 136 12.47 10.19 7.82
C GLN A 136 13.45 10.90 8.76
N GLN A 137 14.57 10.25 9.11
CA GLN A 137 15.59 10.85 9.96
C GLN A 137 16.25 12.07 9.30
N ALA A 138 16.64 11.97 8.03
CA ALA A 138 17.24 13.08 7.31
C ALA A 138 16.28 14.29 7.19
N VAL A 139 14.98 14.04 7.01
CA VAL A 139 13.96 15.10 6.98
C VAL A 139 13.84 15.81 8.33
N ILE A 140 13.94 15.09 9.45
CA ILE A 140 13.94 15.68 10.80
C ILE A 140 15.16 16.59 11.01
N GLU A 141 16.28 16.27 10.37
CA GLU A 141 17.54 17.02 10.49
C GLU A 141 17.59 18.25 9.56
N LEU A 142 16.64 18.41 8.64
CA LEU A 142 16.58 19.60 7.79
C LEU A 142 16.34 20.87 8.63
N PRO A 143 17.01 21.99 8.31
CA PRO A 143 16.76 23.26 9.00
C PRO A 143 15.30 23.71 8.93
N GLN A 144 14.69 23.55 7.75
CA GLN A 144 13.27 23.84 7.52
C GLN A 144 12.79 23.16 6.24
N VAL A 145 11.62 22.51 6.29
CA VAL A 145 10.96 22.00 5.08
C VAL A 145 10.29 23.16 4.32
N GLN A 146 10.67 23.36 3.05
CA GLN A 146 10.09 24.35 2.13
C GLN A 146 9.06 23.75 1.17
N GLY A 147 8.97 22.42 1.12
CA GLY A 147 8.06 21.68 0.25
C GLY A 147 8.67 20.37 -0.19
N ALA A 148 7.91 19.63 -1.01
CA ALA A 148 8.40 18.42 -1.65
C ALA A 148 7.71 18.19 -2.99
N THR A 149 8.38 17.44 -3.87
CA THR A 149 7.79 16.88 -5.08
C THR A 149 7.95 15.37 -5.04
N PHE A 150 6.86 14.62 -5.01
CA PHE A 150 6.90 13.16 -5.05
C PHE A 150 6.32 12.62 -6.34
N VAL A 151 7.02 11.66 -6.93
CA VAL A 151 6.69 11.15 -8.26
C VAL A 151 6.59 9.63 -8.23
N TYR A 152 5.46 9.09 -8.69
CA TYR A 152 5.35 7.67 -9.01
C TYR A 152 4.45 7.42 -10.21
N GLN A 153 5.06 7.35 -11.40
CA GLN A 153 4.37 7.18 -12.67
C GLN A 153 5.06 6.13 -13.54
N LYS A 154 4.33 5.06 -13.87
CA LYS A 154 4.80 3.92 -14.65
C LYS A 154 3.74 3.54 -15.68
N TYR A 155 4.16 3.25 -16.91
CA TYR A 155 3.27 2.70 -17.93
C TYR A 155 2.78 1.32 -17.48
N SER A 156 1.49 1.21 -17.22
CA SER A 156 0.88 -0.02 -16.72
C SER A 156 0.93 -1.09 -17.80
N SER A 157 1.35 -2.31 -17.44
CA SER A 157 1.24 -3.49 -18.33
C SER A 157 -0.19 -3.84 -18.72
N ARG A 158 -1.19 -3.20 -18.09
CA ARG A 158 -2.62 -3.33 -18.41
C ARG A 158 -3.14 -2.22 -19.32
N TYR A 159 -2.35 -1.20 -19.62
CA TYR A 159 -2.83 -0.05 -20.39
C TYR A 159 -3.05 -0.38 -21.87
N ASP A 160 -2.22 -1.23 -22.49
CA ASP A 160 -2.45 -1.67 -23.88
C ASP A 160 -3.77 -2.43 -24.04
N ALA A 161 -4.06 -3.33 -23.09
CA ALA A 161 -5.35 -4.02 -23.03
C ALA A 161 -6.53 -3.03 -22.91
N TYR A 162 -6.35 -1.94 -22.18
CA TYR A 162 -7.35 -0.88 -22.09
C TYR A 162 -7.53 -0.13 -23.42
N LEU A 163 -6.44 0.18 -24.13
CA LEU A 163 -6.48 0.79 -25.47
C LEU A 163 -7.17 -0.12 -26.50
N GLU A 164 -7.11 -1.44 -26.32
CA GLU A 164 -7.84 -2.45 -27.11
C GLU A 164 -9.34 -2.55 -26.73
N GLY A 165 -9.83 -1.71 -25.82
CA GLY A 165 -11.24 -1.69 -25.39
C GLY A 165 -11.58 -2.71 -24.30
N LYS A 166 -10.58 -3.32 -23.66
CA LYS A 166 -10.81 -4.13 -22.43
C LYS A 166 -10.91 -3.20 -21.22
N GLU A 167 -11.41 -3.72 -20.11
CA GLU A 167 -11.61 -2.96 -18.87
C GLU A 167 -10.87 -3.65 -17.70
N PRO A 168 -9.53 -3.56 -17.61
CA PRO A 168 -8.78 -4.16 -16.51
C PRO A 168 -9.14 -3.52 -15.17
N ASN A 169 -9.38 -4.32 -14.13
CA ASN A 169 -9.83 -3.85 -12.81
C ASN A 169 -9.04 -2.64 -12.26
N VAL A 170 -7.70 -2.65 -12.40
CA VAL A 170 -6.83 -1.57 -11.89
C VAL A 170 -7.04 -0.21 -12.60
N LEU A 171 -7.76 -0.19 -13.71
CA LEU A 171 -8.10 0.99 -14.52
C LEU A 171 -9.61 1.29 -14.52
N THR A 172 -10.40 0.66 -13.64
CA THR A 172 -11.85 0.89 -13.57
C THR A 172 -12.32 1.34 -12.20
N ARG A 173 -13.33 2.23 -12.20
CA ARG A 173 -13.99 2.69 -10.98
C ARG A 173 -14.77 1.57 -10.28
N GLU A 174 -15.26 0.59 -11.04
CA GLU A 174 -16.02 -0.56 -10.52
C GLU A 174 -15.23 -1.35 -9.48
N PHE A 175 -13.91 -1.46 -9.67
CA PHE A 175 -13.04 -2.16 -8.74
C PHE A 175 -12.23 -1.21 -7.85
N SER A 176 -12.70 0.03 -7.65
CA SER A 176 -12.00 1.08 -6.89
C SER A 176 -10.55 1.28 -7.37
N GLY A 177 -10.33 1.16 -8.69
CA GLY A 177 -9.06 1.35 -9.37
C GLY A 177 -8.84 2.80 -9.83
N GLY A 178 -7.78 3.01 -10.60
CA GLY A 178 -7.32 4.34 -11.02
C GLY A 178 -5.88 4.62 -10.59
N ALA A 179 -5.26 5.62 -11.20
CA ALA A 179 -3.87 5.96 -10.96
C ALA A 179 -3.61 6.44 -9.52
N LEU A 180 -4.54 7.20 -8.93
CA LEU A 180 -4.48 7.70 -7.55
C LEU A 180 -4.43 6.55 -6.55
N TYR A 181 -5.35 5.59 -6.69
CA TYR A 181 -5.47 4.48 -5.74
C TYR A 181 -4.36 3.44 -5.96
N ASP A 182 -3.92 3.19 -7.19
CA ASP A 182 -2.90 2.16 -7.45
C ASP A 182 -1.45 2.66 -7.35
N LEU A 183 -1.13 3.86 -7.85
CA LEU A 183 0.23 4.40 -7.79
C LEU A 183 0.33 5.62 -6.87
N GLY A 184 -0.65 6.53 -6.90
CA GLY A 184 -0.68 7.73 -6.06
C GLY A 184 -0.64 7.43 -4.56
N VAL A 185 -1.17 6.29 -4.12
CA VAL A 185 -1.12 5.85 -2.71
C VAL A 185 0.29 5.83 -2.12
N TYR A 186 1.33 5.52 -2.91
CA TYR A 186 2.71 5.49 -2.41
C TYR A 186 3.26 6.87 -2.01
N PRO A 187 3.27 7.89 -2.91
CA PRO A 187 3.68 9.24 -2.54
C PRO A 187 2.74 9.88 -1.49
N ILE A 188 1.45 9.53 -1.45
CA ILE A 188 0.55 9.99 -0.37
C ILE A 188 0.95 9.39 0.98
N TYR A 189 1.24 8.08 1.03
CA TYR A 189 1.82 7.45 2.22
C TYR A 189 3.11 8.12 2.66
N ALA A 190 4.01 8.39 1.72
CA ALA A 190 5.29 9.04 2.03
C ALA A 190 5.08 10.44 2.60
N ALA A 191 4.23 11.26 1.99
CA ALA A 191 3.93 12.61 2.48
C ALA A 191 3.35 12.60 3.89
N ILE A 192 2.37 11.74 4.16
CA ILE A 192 1.71 11.72 5.48
C ILE A 192 2.64 11.13 6.55
N ALA A 193 3.45 10.14 6.20
CA ALA A 193 4.43 9.57 7.13
C ALA A 193 5.62 10.50 7.42
N LEU A 194 5.91 11.47 6.54
CA LEU A 194 6.97 12.47 6.73
C LEU A 194 6.47 13.76 7.38
N PHE A 195 5.26 14.20 7.04
CA PHE A 195 4.76 15.55 7.35
C PHE A 195 3.43 15.56 8.11
N GLY A 196 2.79 14.41 8.34
CA GLY A 196 1.46 14.31 8.91
C GLY A 196 0.33 14.54 7.88
N ALA A 197 -0.92 14.58 8.33
CA ALA A 197 -2.06 14.81 7.46
C ALA A 197 -2.08 16.27 6.93
N PRO A 198 -2.33 16.48 5.63
CA PRO A 198 -2.44 17.83 5.08
C PRO A 198 -3.73 18.53 5.54
N ARG A 199 -3.70 19.88 5.59
CA ARG A 199 -4.87 20.72 5.93
C ARG A 199 -5.92 20.79 4.82
N ALA A 200 -5.49 20.59 3.57
CA ALA A 200 -6.34 20.56 2.39
C ALA A 200 -5.62 19.81 1.26
N VAL A 201 -6.38 19.39 0.26
CA VAL A 201 -5.86 18.73 -0.93
C VAL A 201 -6.57 19.19 -2.20
N GLN A 202 -5.91 19.05 -3.35
CA GLN A 202 -6.50 19.22 -4.67
C GLN A 202 -5.91 18.19 -5.63
N TYR A 203 -6.75 17.55 -6.45
CA TYR A 203 -6.31 16.65 -7.50
C TYR A 203 -6.79 17.10 -8.89
N LEU A 204 -5.86 17.16 -9.84
CA LEU A 204 -6.12 17.50 -11.24
C LEU A 204 -5.84 16.27 -12.12
N PRO A 205 -6.84 15.39 -12.37
CA PRO A 205 -6.66 14.18 -13.16
C PRO A 205 -6.70 14.43 -14.67
N THR A 206 -6.03 13.55 -15.41
CA THR A 206 -6.42 13.18 -16.77
C THR A 206 -7.26 11.90 -16.68
N LEU A 207 -8.55 12.01 -16.95
CA LEU A 207 -9.45 10.86 -16.95
C LEU A 207 -9.26 9.98 -18.20
N LEU A 208 -9.48 8.69 -18.00
CA LEU A 208 -9.72 7.71 -19.05
C LEU A 208 -11.16 7.81 -19.55
N ASN A 209 -11.46 7.20 -20.69
CA ASN A 209 -12.81 7.25 -21.29
C ASN A 209 -13.90 6.63 -20.40
N ASN A 210 -13.53 5.70 -19.51
CA ASN A 210 -14.44 5.05 -18.55
C ASN A 210 -14.67 5.89 -17.26
N GLY A 211 -14.04 7.06 -17.17
CA GLY A 211 -14.13 7.99 -16.04
C GLY A 211 -13.19 7.68 -14.87
N ALA A 212 -12.40 6.60 -14.92
CA ALA A 212 -11.29 6.41 -13.97
C ALA A 212 -10.15 7.39 -14.29
N ASP A 213 -9.29 7.70 -13.32
CA ASP A 213 -8.11 8.51 -13.56
C ASP A 213 -6.94 7.68 -14.13
N GLY A 214 -6.35 8.17 -15.23
CA GLY A 214 -5.19 7.54 -15.85
C GLY A 214 -3.86 8.08 -15.35
N ARG A 215 -3.84 9.37 -14.96
CA ARG A 215 -2.71 10.09 -14.36
C ARG A 215 -3.18 11.42 -13.79
N GLY A 216 -2.34 12.11 -13.05
CA GLY A 216 -2.56 13.52 -12.73
C GLY A 216 -1.53 14.08 -11.76
N THR A 217 -1.80 15.31 -11.33
CA THR A 217 -1.02 16.00 -10.29
C THR A 217 -1.94 16.32 -9.13
N ALA A 218 -1.51 15.96 -7.92
CA ALA A 218 -2.14 16.31 -6.67
C ALA A 218 -1.28 17.31 -5.89
N ASN A 219 -1.93 18.22 -5.18
CA ASN A 219 -1.29 19.13 -4.25
C ASN A 219 -1.81 18.86 -2.84
N LEU A 220 -0.90 18.69 -1.88
CA LEU A 220 -1.18 18.55 -0.46
C LEU A 220 -0.72 19.85 0.20
N PHE A 221 -1.65 20.55 0.82
CA PHE A 221 -1.38 21.84 1.46
C PHE A 221 -1.07 21.60 2.94
N TYR A 222 0.06 22.13 3.43
CA TYR A 222 0.43 22.21 4.84
C TYR A 222 0.48 23.68 5.28
N ASP A 223 0.71 23.96 6.56
CA ASP A 223 0.66 25.34 7.07
C ASP A 223 1.77 26.24 6.50
N GLN A 224 2.95 25.69 6.23
CA GLN A 224 4.13 26.45 5.80
C GLN A 224 4.64 26.10 4.39
N PHE A 225 4.22 24.97 3.83
CA PHE A 225 4.69 24.47 2.54
C PHE A 225 3.62 23.61 1.87
N ASN A 226 3.87 23.24 0.62
CA ASN A 226 3.02 22.30 -0.12
C ASN A 226 3.85 21.12 -0.64
N VAL A 227 3.17 20.00 -0.85
CA VAL A 227 3.75 18.83 -1.52
C VAL A 227 3.03 18.61 -2.86
N THR A 228 3.79 18.61 -3.95
CA THR A 228 3.28 18.25 -5.28
C THR A 228 3.49 16.76 -5.50
N VAL A 229 2.44 16.06 -5.92
CA VAL A 229 2.45 14.62 -6.11
C VAL A 229 2.05 14.29 -7.55
N ILE A 230 2.94 13.65 -8.30
CA ILE A 230 2.75 13.32 -9.72
C ILE A 230 2.69 11.80 -9.87
N PHE A 231 1.61 11.29 -10.43
CA PHE A 231 1.44 9.85 -10.63
C PHE A 231 0.62 9.54 -11.87
N GLY A 232 0.79 8.33 -12.40
CA GLY A 232 0.13 7.94 -13.63
C GLY A 232 0.44 6.52 -14.09
N LYS A 233 -0.51 5.97 -14.85
CA LYS A 233 -0.50 4.60 -15.36
C LYS A 233 -0.43 4.50 -16.88
N ASN A 234 -0.53 5.63 -17.58
CA ASN A 234 -0.56 5.72 -19.04
C ASN A 234 0.69 6.37 -19.65
N ALA A 235 1.72 6.62 -18.84
CA ALA A 235 3.01 7.15 -19.25
C ALA A 235 4.09 6.73 -18.24
N ASN A 236 5.36 6.81 -18.65
CA ASN A 236 6.50 6.67 -17.74
C ASN A 236 6.98 8.04 -17.25
N SER A 237 7.52 8.10 -16.03
CA SER A 237 8.31 9.22 -15.54
C SER A 237 9.67 8.74 -15.05
N TYR A 238 10.69 9.58 -15.24
CA TYR A 238 12.05 9.37 -14.74
C TYR A 238 12.47 10.51 -13.79
N LEU A 239 11.52 11.36 -13.40
CA LEU A 239 11.77 12.43 -12.44
C LEU A 239 12.09 11.82 -11.07
N SER A 240 13.04 12.45 -10.38
CA SER A 240 13.28 12.15 -8.97
C SER A 240 12.18 12.73 -8.10
N SER A 241 12.09 12.20 -6.89
CA SER A 241 11.30 12.76 -5.79
C SER A 241 12.24 13.54 -4.87
N GLU A 242 11.83 14.72 -4.42
CA GLU A 242 12.67 15.67 -3.70
C GLU A 242 11.93 16.27 -2.49
N ILE A 243 12.69 16.58 -1.44
CA ILE A 243 12.25 17.32 -0.26
C ILE A 243 13.23 18.48 -0.05
N TYR A 244 12.70 19.70 0.08
CA TYR A 244 13.48 20.93 0.06
C TYR A 244 13.73 21.45 1.47
N GLY A 245 15.00 21.62 1.84
CA GLY A 245 15.47 21.91 3.20
C GLY A 245 16.04 23.32 3.41
N LEU A 246 15.75 24.28 2.53
CA LEU A 246 16.50 25.52 2.27
C LEU A 246 17.62 25.32 1.25
N LYS A 247 18.89 25.27 1.68
CA LYS A 247 20.03 25.01 0.80
C LYS A 247 20.16 23.52 0.51
N GLU A 248 19.63 22.72 1.43
CA GLU A 248 19.68 21.28 1.46
C GLU A 248 18.55 20.68 0.62
N THR A 249 18.78 19.49 0.05
CA THR A 249 17.73 18.73 -0.64
C THR A 249 17.93 17.25 -0.41
N ILE A 250 16.87 16.55 -0.04
CA ILE A 250 16.84 15.09 0.01
C ILE A 250 16.16 14.59 -1.26
N ALA A 251 16.85 13.76 -2.03
CA ALA A 251 16.35 13.23 -3.30
C ALA A 251 16.31 11.70 -3.29
N THR A 252 15.33 11.10 -3.97
CA THR A 252 15.28 9.68 -4.29
C THR A 252 14.79 9.49 -5.72
N ASN A 253 15.27 8.45 -6.41
CA ASN A 253 14.84 8.15 -7.76
C ASN A 253 13.39 7.66 -7.84
N ASN A 254 12.88 7.01 -6.79
CA ASN A 254 11.52 6.51 -6.74
C ASN A 254 11.01 6.45 -5.28
N ILE A 255 9.98 7.24 -4.97
CA ILE A 255 9.40 7.31 -3.62
C ILE A 255 8.68 6.03 -3.18
N ALA A 256 8.34 5.13 -4.11
CA ALA A 256 7.77 3.81 -3.85
C ALA A 256 8.81 2.67 -3.82
N GLU A 257 10.02 2.91 -4.36
CA GLU A 257 11.11 1.93 -4.47
C GLU A 257 12.42 2.64 -4.10
N LEU A 258 12.63 2.79 -2.78
CA LEU A 258 13.66 3.64 -2.21
C LEU A 258 15.04 2.98 -2.31
N ASN A 259 15.56 2.84 -3.53
CA ASN A 259 16.85 2.19 -3.77
C ASN A 259 18.04 3.11 -3.46
N THR A 260 17.85 4.42 -3.60
CA THR A 260 18.86 5.45 -3.32
C THR A 260 18.21 6.59 -2.56
N ILE A 261 18.96 7.18 -1.61
CA ILE A 261 18.56 8.42 -0.95
C ILE A 261 19.79 9.30 -0.95
N THR A 262 19.71 10.41 -1.66
CA THR A 262 20.81 11.35 -1.81
C THR A 262 20.52 12.60 -1.00
N TYR A 263 21.45 12.97 -0.13
CA TYR A 263 21.43 14.24 0.58
C TYR A 263 22.34 15.22 -0.15
N HIS A 264 21.80 16.39 -0.50
CA HIS A 264 22.54 17.51 -1.06
C HIS A 264 22.65 18.59 0.00
N ASP A 265 23.87 19.10 0.25
CA ASP A 265 24.15 20.07 1.33
C ASP A 265 24.02 21.55 0.91
N GLY A 266 23.82 21.81 -0.39
CA GLY A 266 23.73 23.15 -0.95
C GLY A 266 25.07 23.84 -1.23
N GLU A 267 26.20 23.20 -0.93
CA GLU A 267 27.55 23.61 -1.33
C GLU A 267 28.05 22.87 -2.58
N GLY A 268 27.19 22.00 -3.13
CA GLY A 268 27.44 21.20 -4.33
C GLY A 268 27.87 19.77 -4.04
N ASN A 269 27.92 19.35 -2.76
CA ASN A 269 28.18 17.97 -2.40
C ASN A 269 26.87 17.16 -2.39
N ALA A 270 27.02 15.85 -2.66
CA ALA A 270 25.91 14.90 -2.71
C ALA A 270 26.34 13.58 -2.10
N ASP A 271 25.69 13.16 -1.02
CA ASP A 271 25.99 11.93 -0.30
C ASP A 271 24.82 10.95 -0.43
N ASN A 272 25.10 9.72 -0.87
CA ASN A 272 24.12 8.64 -0.79
C ASN A 272 24.04 8.14 0.65
N ILE A 273 22.98 8.53 1.35
CA ILE A 273 22.69 8.12 2.73
C ILE A 273 21.84 6.84 2.79
N GLY A 274 21.43 6.29 1.63
CA GLY A 274 20.69 5.03 1.54
C GLY A 274 21.60 3.80 1.69
N VAL A 275 20.98 2.68 2.07
CA VAL A 275 21.61 1.35 2.12
C VAL A 275 21.07 0.43 1.03
N ALA A 276 21.79 -0.66 0.75
CA ALA A 276 21.30 -1.69 -0.16
C ALA A 276 19.96 -2.27 0.33
N GLY A 277 18.96 -2.32 -0.56
CA GLY A 277 17.67 -2.92 -0.27
C GLY A 277 17.74 -4.45 -0.15
N THR A 278 16.68 -5.04 0.38
CA THR A 278 16.46 -6.49 0.33
C THR A 278 16.10 -6.93 -1.08
N SER A 279 16.36 -8.19 -1.43
CA SER A 279 15.96 -8.77 -2.73
C SER A 279 14.45 -8.70 -2.94
N ASN A 280 13.67 -8.95 -1.88
CA ASN A 280 12.23 -8.79 -1.87
C ASN A 280 11.83 -7.57 -1.01
N PRO A 281 11.14 -6.56 -1.57
CA PRO A 281 10.83 -5.30 -0.88
C PRO A 281 9.78 -5.45 0.24
N MET A 282 9.14 -6.61 0.37
CA MET A 282 8.07 -6.89 1.36
C MET A 282 8.59 -7.57 2.64
N VAL A 283 9.88 -7.93 2.69
CA VAL A 283 10.46 -8.59 3.88
C VAL A 283 10.35 -7.72 5.13
N ALA A 284 10.52 -6.41 4.98
CA ALA A 284 10.46 -5.47 6.08
C ALA A 284 9.05 -5.40 6.69
N GLU A 285 8.02 -5.20 5.87
CA GLU A 285 6.64 -5.16 6.35
C GLU A 285 6.17 -6.51 6.91
N ALA A 286 6.52 -7.63 6.26
CA ALA A 286 6.18 -8.96 6.77
C ALA A 286 6.81 -9.22 8.14
N SER A 287 8.07 -8.84 8.33
CA SER A 287 8.77 -8.95 9.63
C SER A 287 8.12 -8.06 10.69
N ASP A 288 7.79 -6.83 10.32
CA ASP A 288 7.13 -5.85 11.18
C ASP A 288 5.75 -6.33 11.65
N PHE A 289 4.92 -6.84 10.73
CA PHE A 289 3.60 -7.39 11.04
C PHE A 289 3.69 -8.64 11.92
N ALA A 290 4.69 -9.51 11.68
CA ALA A 290 4.91 -10.70 12.50
C ALA A 290 5.23 -10.33 13.96
N ARG A 291 6.06 -9.29 14.17
CA ARG A 291 6.35 -8.79 15.53
C ARG A 291 5.09 -8.31 16.23
N VAL A 292 4.23 -7.55 15.56
CA VAL A 292 2.97 -7.08 16.16
C VAL A 292 2.05 -8.25 16.50
N ILE A 293 1.92 -9.24 15.61
CA ILE A 293 1.08 -10.42 15.84
C ILE A 293 1.59 -11.26 17.02
N THR A 294 2.91 -11.44 17.13
CA THR A 294 3.53 -12.34 18.13
C THR A 294 3.81 -11.67 19.47
N ASP A 295 3.98 -10.34 19.50
CA ASP A 295 4.19 -9.55 20.71
C ASP A 295 3.30 -8.28 20.74
N PRO A 296 1.97 -8.45 20.79
CA PRO A 296 1.02 -7.36 20.64
C PRO A 296 1.06 -6.32 21.77
N LEU A 297 1.60 -6.67 22.93
CA LEU A 297 1.70 -5.76 24.09
C LEU A 297 2.86 -4.77 23.92
N ASN A 298 4.05 -5.25 23.58
CA ASN A 298 5.21 -4.39 23.40
C ASN A 298 5.15 -3.58 22.09
N GLU A 299 4.51 -4.13 21.07
CA GLU A 299 4.38 -3.50 19.76
C GLU A 299 3.11 -2.62 19.61
N HIS A 300 2.30 -2.48 20.67
CA HIS A 300 1.01 -1.78 20.60
C HIS A 300 1.12 -0.34 20.09
N VAL A 301 2.09 0.44 20.58
CA VAL A 301 2.27 1.85 20.17
C VAL A 301 2.60 1.94 18.68
N ARG A 302 3.48 1.05 18.20
CA ARG A 302 3.88 1.01 16.80
C ARG A 302 2.72 0.61 15.89
N TYR A 303 1.94 -0.38 16.30
CA TYR A 303 0.71 -0.76 15.60
C TYR A 303 -0.27 0.41 15.49
N GLN A 304 -0.54 1.12 16.59
CA GLN A 304 -1.45 2.28 16.58
C GLN A 304 -0.97 3.40 15.67
N GLN A 305 0.35 3.65 15.61
CA GLN A 305 0.94 4.61 14.67
C GLN A 305 0.69 4.21 13.21
N TRP A 306 0.89 2.94 12.87
CA TRP A 306 0.63 2.44 11.50
C TRP A 306 -0.85 2.47 11.15
N TRP A 307 -1.71 2.07 12.07
CA TRP A 307 -3.16 2.11 11.86
C TRP A 307 -3.66 3.54 11.65
N GLN A 308 -3.18 4.49 12.45
CA GLN A 308 -3.51 5.91 12.31
C GLN A 308 -2.97 6.49 10.99
N LEU A 309 -1.76 6.10 10.58
CA LEU A 309 -1.20 6.48 9.28
C LEU A 309 -2.08 5.97 8.12
N ALA A 310 -2.46 4.70 8.15
CA ALA A 310 -3.35 4.09 7.16
C ALA A 310 -4.69 4.84 7.08
N LYS A 311 -5.29 5.18 8.22
CA LYS A 311 -6.53 5.98 8.29
C LYS A 311 -6.36 7.34 7.60
N GLN A 312 -5.30 8.07 7.93
CA GLN A 312 -5.03 9.39 7.36
C GLN A 312 -4.77 9.31 5.85
N VAL A 313 -4.07 8.28 5.38
CA VAL A 313 -3.84 8.04 3.96
C VAL A 313 -5.14 7.76 3.22
N ASN A 314 -5.96 6.81 3.70
CA ASN A 314 -7.21 6.45 3.04
C ASN A 314 -8.21 7.61 3.03
N GLN A 315 -8.25 8.43 4.09
CA GLN A 315 -9.00 9.69 4.09
C GLN A 315 -8.46 10.67 3.02
N THR A 316 -7.14 10.86 2.95
CA THR A 316 -6.52 11.78 1.99
C THR A 316 -6.73 11.34 0.54
N LEU A 317 -6.67 10.03 0.26
CA LEU A 317 -7.01 9.45 -1.04
C LEU A 317 -8.46 9.74 -1.43
N PHE A 318 -9.39 9.57 -0.49
CA PHE A 318 -10.79 9.90 -0.69
C PHE A 318 -10.98 11.39 -0.98
N ASP A 319 -10.38 12.27 -0.17
CA ASP A 319 -10.52 13.73 -0.33
C ASP A 319 -9.94 14.22 -1.67
N LEU A 320 -8.80 13.67 -2.09
CA LEU A 320 -8.23 13.93 -3.42
C LEU A 320 -9.20 13.52 -4.52
N ARG A 321 -9.78 12.32 -4.41
CA ARG A 321 -10.72 11.78 -5.38
C ARG A 321 -12.01 12.62 -5.46
N GLN A 322 -12.55 13.05 -4.31
CA GLN A 322 -13.69 13.96 -4.22
C GLN A 322 -13.39 15.32 -4.83
N SER A 323 -12.20 15.88 -4.58
CA SER A 323 -11.77 17.16 -5.17
C SER A 323 -11.72 17.13 -6.70
N ALA A 324 -11.57 15.93 -7.28
CA ALA A 324 -11.56 15.66 -8.71
C ALA A 324 -12.91 15.20 -9.28
N GLY A 325 -13.95 15.05 -8.44
CA GLY A 325 -15.27 14.57 -8.87
C GLY A 325 -15.30 13.11 -9.33
N ILE A 326 -14.31 12.30 -8.95
CA ILE A 326 -14.26 10.87 -9.28
C ILE A 326 -15.07 10.12 -8.22
N VAL A 327 -16.04 9.29 -8.62
CA VAL A 327 -16.90 8.53 -7.70
C VAL A 327 -16.80 7.04 -8.00
N PHE A 328 -16.59 6.24 -6.96
CA PHE A 328 -16.62 4.78 -7.03
C PHE A 328 -18.02 4.28 -6.66
N PRO A 329 -18.45 3.12 -7.18
CA PRO A 329 -19.70 2.51 -6.74
C PRO A 329 -19.74 2.27 -5.23
N ALA A 330 -18.59 1.99 -4.59
CA ALA A 330 -18.47 1.82 -3.15
C ALA A 330 -18.87 3.07 -2.33
N ASP A 331 -18.87 4.26 -2.92
CA ASP A 331 -19.28 5.50 -2.21
C ASP A 331 -20.79 5.67 -2.10
N ILE A 332 -21.55 4.88 -2.88
CA ILE A 332 -23.00 5.01 -3.03
C ILE A 332 -23.70 3.78 -2.42
N LYS A 333 -22.93 2.79 -1.94
CA LYS A 333 -23.50 1.61 -1.28
C LYS A 333 -23.96 1.99 0.12
N ASP A 334 -25.21 1.65 0.43
CA ASP A 334 -25.81 1.72 1.77
C ASP A 334 -25.15 0.73 2.73
#